data_AF-A0ABD0PV21-F1
#
_entry.id   AF-A0ABD0PV21-F1
#
_cell.length_a   1.000
_cell.length_b   1.000
_cell.length_c   1.000
_cell.angle_alpha   90.00
_cell.angle_beta   90.00
_cell.angle_gamma   90.00
#
_symmetry.space_group_name_H-M   'P 1'
#
loop_
_entity.id
_entity.type
_entity.pdbx_description
1 polymer ?
#
loop_
_entity_poly.entity_id
_entity_poly.type
_entity_poly.pdbx_seq_one_letter_code
_entity_poly.pdbx_strand_id
1 'polypeptide(L)' 'ITPGSKAASSNLIQGDIIVAIDGVSTEGMTHLEAQNKIKSANFNLALTMQ' A
#
# COMPACT_ATOMS: atom_id res chain seq x y z
N ILE A 1 -2.18 0.82 9.09
CA ILE A 1 -2.39 1.93 8.13
C ILE A 1 -1.77 3.18 8.73
N THR A 2 -0.77 3.79 8.09
CA THR A 2 -0.11 5.00 8.62
C THR A 2 -0.97 6.21 8.29
N PRO A 3 -1.37 7.04 9.28
CA PRO A 3 -2.13 8.26 9.04
C PRO A 3 -1.38 9.18 8.06
N GLY A 4 -2.07 9.65 7.02
CA GLY A 4 -1.48 10.52 5.98
C GLY A 4 -0.83 9.81 4.79
N SER A 5 -0.87 8.47 4.74
CA SER A 5 -0.44 7.72 3.55
C SER A 5 -1.56 7.60 2.51
N LYS A 6 -1.23 7.47 1.21
CA LYS A 6 -2.26 7.26 0.17
C LYS A 6 -3.06 5.97 0.34
N ALA A 7 -2.45 4.97 0.98
CA ALA A 7 -3.14 3.77 1.42
C ALA A 7 -4.22 4.07 2.48
N ALA A 8 -4.05 5.11 3.30
CA ALA A 8 -5.10 5.55 4.22
C ALA A 8 -6.23 6.34 3.51
N SER A 9 -5.97 6.92 2.33
CA SER A 9 -6.99 7.59 1.51
C SER A 9 -7.69 6.67 0.51
N SER A 10 -7.04 5.58 0.11
CA SER A 10 -7.77 4.41 -0.37
C SER A 10 -8.56 3.89 0.83
N ASN A 11 -9.82 3.48 0.68
CA ASN A 11 -10.71 3.06 1.77
C ASN A 11 -10.26 1.76 2.49
N LEU A 12 -8.96 1.59 2.71
CA LEU A 12 -8.37 0.48 3.44
C LEU A 12 -8.86 0.57 4.88
N ILE A 13 -9.53 -0.49 5.30
CA ILE A 13 -9.95 -0.67 6.68
C ILE A 13 -8.97 -1.58 7.39
N GLN A 14 -8.95 -1.50 8.72
CA GLN A 14 -8.19 -2.46 9.52
C GLN A 14 -8.77 -3.87 9.31
N GLY A 15 -7.98 -4.78 8.74
CA GLY A 15 -8.41 -6.12 8.34
C GLY A 15 -8.12 -6.42 6.87
N ASP A 16 -7.95 -5.37 6.07
CA ASP A 16 -7.57 -5.49 4.67
C ASP A 16 -6.11 -5.93 4.49
N ILE A 17 -5.90 -6.91 3.61
CA ILE A 17 -4.59 -7.45 3.27
C ILE A 17 -4.18 -6.94 1.90
N ILE A 18 -3.13 -6.13 1.88
CA ILE A 18 -2.53 -5.64 0.64
C ILE A 18 -1.62 -6.73 0.09
N VAL A 19 -1.97 -7.27 -1.07
CA VAL A 19 -1.19 -8.31 -1.77
C VAL A 19 -0.29 -7.74 -2.87
N ALA A 20 -0.57 -6.54 -3.36
CA ALA A 20 0.33 -5.83 -4.27
C ALA A 20 0.22 -4.30 -4.14
N ILE A 21 1.36 -3.62 -4.31
CA ILE A 21 1.49 -2.17 -4.30
C ILE A 21 2.14 -1.75 -5.61
N ASP A 22 1.42 -0.95 -6.38
CA ASP A 22 1.83 -0.42 -7.68
C ASP A 22 2.15 -1.55 -8.69
N GLY A 23 1.33 -2.61 -8.67
CA GLY A 23 1.51 -3.80 -9.50
C GLY A 23 2.64 -4.74 -9.03
N VAL A 24 3.30 -4.44 -7.91
CA VAL A 24 4.35 -5.30 -7.33
C VAL A 24 3.82 -6.02 -6.11
N SER A 25 3.92 -7.36 -6.10
CA SER A 25 3.50 -8.17 -4.96
C SER A 25 4.18 -7.73 -3.66
N THR A 26 3.42 -7.71 -2.58
CA THR A 26 3.94 -7.48 -1.22
C THR A 26 4.56 -8.75 -0.63
N GLU A 27 4.49 -9.88 -1.33
CA GLU A 27 5.14 -11.13 -0.94
C GLU A 27 6.67 -10.95 -0.82
N GLY A 28 7.18 -11.06 0.40
CA GLY A 28 8.60 -10.83 0.72
C GLY A 28 8.98 -9.36 0.96
N MET A 29 8.03 -8.43 0.82
CA MET A 29 8.25 -7.01 1.08
C MET A 29 8.16 -6.71 2.59
N THR A 30 9.10 -5.95 3.10
CA THR A 30 9.02 -5.48 4.49
C THR A 30 7.95 -4.39 4.62
N HIS A 31 7.39 -4.23 5.83
CA HIS A 31 6.46 -3.13 6.12
C HIS A 31 7.03 -1.75 5.77
N LEU A 32 8.36 -1.58 5.84
CA LEU A 32 9.02 -0.33 5.49
C LEU A 32 9.05 -0.10 3.97
N GLU A 33 9.37 -1.13 3.19
CA GLU A 33 9.36 -1.05 1.72
C GLU A 33 7.95 -0.77 1.18
N ALA A 34 6.93 -1.41 1.76
CA ALA A 34 5.53 -1.14 1.44
C ALA A 34 5.19 0.34 1.69
N GLN A 35 5.57 0.86 2.85
CA GLN A 35 5.36 2.27 3.19
C GLN A 35 6.13 3.21 2.27
N ASN A 36 7.38 2.89 1.91
CA ASN A 36 8.17 3.69 0.99
C ASN A 36 7.56 3.71 -0.42
N LYS A 37 7.08 2.57 -0.94
CA LYS A 37 6.36 2.51 -2.22
C LYS A 37 5.07 3.34 -2.18
N ILE A 38 4.26 3.20 -1.13
CA ILE A 38 3.03 3.99 -0.94
C ILE A 38 3.33 5.50 -0.87
N LYS A 39 4.43 5.89 -0.21
CA LYS A 39 4.89 7.29 -0.15
C LYS A 39 5.43 7.80 -1.49
N SER A 40 6.14 6.96 -2.23
CA SER A 40 6.80 7.33 -3.49
C SER A 40 5.83 7.41 -4.68
N ALA A 41 4.64 6.81 -4.56
CA ALA A 41 3.61 6.87 -5.59
C ALA A 41 3.00 8.28 -5.71
N ASN A 42 3.58 9.12 -6.57
CA ASN A 42 3.25 10.54 -6.68
C ASN A 42 1.86 10.81 -7.31
N PHE A 43 1.43 10.03 -8.30
CA PHE A 43 0.18 10.31 -9.03
C PHE A 43 -0.87 9.21 -8.87
N ASN A 44 -0.61 7.99 -9.33
CA ASN A 44 -1.51 6.84 -9.15
C ASN A 44 -0.84 5.79 -8.27
N LEU A 45 -1.51 5.39 -7.19
CA LEU A 45 -1.11 4.26 -6.35
C LEU A 45 -2.14 3.16 -6.57
N ALA A 46 -1.76 2.08 -7.25
CA ALA A 46 -2.60 0.91 -7.39
C ALA A 46 -2.37 -0.02 -6.19
N LEU A 47 -3.42 -0.37 -5.46
CA LEU A 47 -3.35 -1.36 -4.38
C LEU A 47 -4.22 -2.55 -4.78
N THR A 48 -3.62 -3.74 -4.78
CA THR A 48 -4.36 -4.98 -4.96
C THR A 48 -4.62 -5.61 -3.61
N MET A 49 -5.86 -6.03 -3.43
CA MET A 49 -6.43 -6.51 -2.19
C MET A 49 -6.88 -7.95 -2.40
N GLN A 50 -6.79 -8.77 -1.35
CA GLN A 50 -7.32 -10.13 -1.33
C GLN A 50 -8.53 -10.22 -0.41
#